data_AF-A0ABD0PSK1-F1
#
_entry.id   AF-A0ABD0PSK1-F1
#
_cell.length_a   1.000
_cell.length_b   1.000
_cell.length_c   1.000
_cell.angle_alpha   90.00
_cell.angle_beta   90.00
_cell.angle_gamma   90.00
#
_symmetry.space_group_name_H-M   'P 1'
#
loop_
_entity.id
_entity.type
_entity.pdbx_description
1 polymer ?
#
loop_
_entity_poly.entity_id
_entity_poly.type
_entity_poly.pdbx_seq_one_letter_code
_entity_poly.pdbx_strand_id
1 'polypeptide(L)' 'MLSCSVESVNDGLFHTVEVLIQNQTLSLVVDKGAPKSLGKLPRPPAVDHNTQLYIG' A
#
# COMPACT_ATOMS: atom_id res chain seq x y z
N MET A 1 -16.06 -12.69 -3.19
CA MET A 1 -15.07 -11.71 -3.67
C MET A 1 -15.18 -10.51 -2.72
N LEU A 2 -14.42 -10.50 -1.62
CA LEU A 2 -14.53 -9.45 -0.59
C LEU A 2 -13.38 -8.47 -0.77
N SER A 3 -13.69 -7.28 -1.30
CA SER A 3 -12.80 -6.13 -1.19
C SER A 3 -12.73 -5.73 0.28
N CYS A 4 -11.56 -5.73 0.90
CA CYS A 4 -11.41 -5.16 2.25
C CYS A 4 -11.89 -3.70 2.25
N SER A 5 -12.83 -3.38 3.15
CA SER A 5 -13.36 -2.03 3.40
C SER A 5 -12.52 -1.36 4.49
N VAL A 6 -12.62 -0.04 4.66
CA VAL A 6 -11.95 0.67 5.76
C VAL A 6 -12.38 0.11 7.12
N GLU A 7 -13.64 -0.33 7.22
CA GLU A 7 -14.20 -0.92 8.44
C GLU A 7 -13.56 -2.27 8.81
N SER A 8 -12.96 -2.99 7.85
CA SER A 8 -12.34 -4.30 8.11
C SER A 8 -10.89 -4.23 8.58
N VAL A 9 -10.31 -3.03 8.69
CA VAL A 9 -8.94 -2.80 9.20
C VAL A 9 -8.92 -1.91 10.44
N ASN A 10 -9.98 -1.13 10.67
CA ASN A 10 -10.14 -0.29 11.86
C ASN A 10 -10.98 -1.01 12.92
N ASP A 11 -10.60 -2.25 13.26
CA ASP A 11 -11.34 -3.13 14.18
C ASP A 11 -10.63 -3.33 15.54
N GLY A 12 -9.44 -2.75 15.70
CA GLY A 12 -8.62 -2.87 16.91
C GLY A 12 -7.74 -4.12 16.96
N LEU A 13 -7.70 -4.92 15.88
CA LEU A 13 -6.82 -6.07 15.73
C LEU A 13 -5.54 -5.71 14.97
N PHE A 14 -4.57 -6.63 14.99
CA PHE A 14 -3.33 -6.48 14.22
C PHE A 14 -3.56 -6.85 12.76
N HIS A 15 -3.20 -5.95 11.88
CA HIS A 15 -3.17 -6.16 10.43
C HIS A 15 -1.75 -5.98 9.90
N THR A 16 -1.43 -6.69 8.81
CA THR A 16 -0.21 -6.49 8.03
C THR A 16 -0.52 -5.74 6.76
N VAL A 17 0.28 -4.73 6.43
CA VAL A 17 0.19 -3.96 5.19
C VAL A 17 1.50 -4.09 4.43
N GLU A 18 1.41 -4.52 3.17
CA GLU A 18 2.54 -4.58 2.24
C GLU A 18 2.31 -3.59 1.10
N VAL A 19 3.35 -2.80 0.78
CA VAL A 19 3.34 -1.82 -0.31
C VAL A 19 4.46 -2.17 -1.28
N LEU A 20 4.11 -2.33 -2.56
CA LEU A 20 5.06 -2.60 -3.64
C LEU A 20 4.93 -1.53 -4.73
N ILE A 21 6.06 -0.95 -5.11
CA ILE A 21 6.17 -0.09 -6.30
C ILE A 21 6.99 -0.83 -7.34
N GLN A 22 6.36 -1.18 -8.45
CA GLN A 22 7.02 -1.85 -9.57
C GLN A 22 6.48 -1.31 -10.89
N ASN A 23 7.36 -0.95 -11.82
CA ASN A 23 6.98 -0.39 -13.14
C ASN A 23 6.03 0.82 -13.05
N GLN A 24 6.27 1.70 -12.07
CA GLN A 24 5.44 2.88 -11.78
C GLN A 24 4.00 2.54 -11.35
N THR A 25 3.73 1.29 -10.98
CA THR A 25 2.46 0.86 -10.40
C THR A 25 2.64 0.71 -8.89
N LEU A 26 1.72 1.28 -8.11
CA LEU A 26 1.65 1.07 -6.66
C LEU A 26 0.63 -0.05 -6.38
N SER A 27 1.04 -1.06 -5.64
CA SER A 27 0.18 -2.14 -5.18
C SER A 27 0.20 -2.22 -3.66
N LEU A 28 -0.98 -2.43 -3.08
CA LEU A 28 -1.21 -2.58 -1.64
C LEU A 28 -1.85 -3.94 -1.36
N VAL A 29 -1.30 -4.67 -0.40
CA VAL A 29 -1.89 -5.92 0.13
C VAL A 29 -2.13 -5.74 1.63
N VAL A 30 -3.27 -6.22 2.11
CA VAL A 30 -3.61 -6.29 3.54
C VAL A 30 -3.84 -7.76 3.91
N ASP A 31 -3.22 -8.23 4.98
CA ASP A 31 -3.37 -9.59 5.55
C ASP A 31 -3.32 -10.73 4.52
N LYS A 32 -2.42 -10.62 3.54
CA LYS A 32 -2.25 -11.60 2.44
C LYS A 32 -3.47 -11.71 1.51
N GLY A 33 -4.35 -10.71 1.52
CA GLY A 33 -5.49 -10.59 0.63
C GLY A 33 -5.11 -10.30 -0.83
N ALA A 34 -6.13 -10.08 -1.67
CA ALA A 34 -5.89 -9.72 -3.06
C ALA A 34 -5.27 -8.31 -3.17
N PRO A 35 -4.25 -8.11 -4.03
CA PRO A 35 -3.65 -6.79 -4.21
C PRO A 35 -4.65 -5.79 -4.76
N LYS A 36 -4.65 -4.58 -4.21
CA LYS A 36 -5.27 -3.40 -4.82
C LYS A 36 -4.18 -2.55 -5.45
N SER A 37 -4.26 -2.32 -6.75
CA SER A 37 -3.29 -1.51 -7.49
C SER A 37 -3.89 -0.17 -7.90
N LEU A 38 -3.13 0.91 -7.69
CA LEU A 38 -3.36 2.14 -8.41
C LEU A 38 -2.72 2.01 -9.79
N GLY A 39 -3.32 2.64 -10.81
CA GLY A 39 -2.74 2.70 -12.15
C GLY A 39 -1.37 3.36 -12.17
N LYS A 40 -0.76 3.48 -13.35
CA LYS A 40 0.57 4.08 -13.48
C LYS A 40 0.63 5.46 -12.83
N LEU A 41 1.56 5.62 -11.90
CA LEU A 41 1.84 6.88 -11.24
C LEU A 41 2.21 7.90 -12.32
N PRO A 42 1.60 9.10 -12.33
CA PRO A 42 1.83 10.11 -13.35
C PRO A 42 3.28 10.62 -13.36
N ARG A 43 4.02 10.41 -12.27
CA ARG A 43 5.46 10.65 -12.17
C ARG A 43 6.09 9.54 -11.32
N PRO A 44 7.29 9.02 -11.68
CA PRO A 44 8.03 8.13 -10.80
C PRO A 44 8.30 8.80 -9.45
N PRO A 45 8.19 8.07 -8.33
CA PRO A 45 8.63 8.57 -7.03
C PRO A 45 10.11 8.94 -7.09
N ALA A 46 10.46 10.16 -6.70
CA ALA A 46 11.85 10.57 -6.51
C ALA A 46 12.29 10.16 -5.10
N VAL A 47 12.48 8.85 -4.89
CA VAL A 47 13.01 8.30 -3.64
C VAL A 47 14.49 8.05 -3.82
N ASP A 48 15.28 8.69 -2.99
CA ASP A 48 16.73 8.48 -2.86
C ASP A 48 17.08 8.04 -1.43
N HIS A 49 18.37 7.83 -1.17
CA HIS A 49 18.85 7.37 0.13
C HIS A 49 18.65 8.38 1.27
N ASN A 50 18.41 9.66 0.96
CA ASN A 50 18.21 10.72 1.95
C ASN A 50 16.73 11.04 2.17
N THR A 51 15.85 10.38 1.42
CA THR A 51 14.41 10.57 1.54
C THR A 51 13.95 10.08 2.90
N GLN A 52 13.31 10.98 3.66
CA GLN A 52 12.87 10.68 5.02
C GLN A 52 11.59 9.86 5.02
N LEU A 53 11.54 8.84 5.89
CA LEU A 53 10.33 8.10 6.21
C LEU A 53 9.72 8.68 7.48
N TYR A 54 8.56 9.31 7.34
CA TYR A 54 7.78 9.80 8.48
C TYR A 54 6.78 8.72 8.89
N ILE A 55 6.76 8.36 10.17
CA ILE A 55 5.85 7.38 10.77
C ILE A 55 5.14 8.07 11.95
N GLY A 56 3.81 8.02 11.96
CA GLY A 56 2.96 8.69 12.95
C GLY A 56 1.51 8.42 12.67
#